data_AF-A0ABD6W1T2-F1
#
_entry.id   AF-A0ABD6W1T2-F1
#
_cell.length_a   1.000
_cell.length_b   1.000
_cell.length_c   1.000
_cell.angle_alpha   90.00
_cell.angle_beta   90.00
_cell.angle_gamma   90.00
#
_symmetry.space_group_name_H-M   'P 1'
#
loop_
_entity.id
_entity.type
_entity.pdbx_description
1 polymer ?
#
loop_
_entity_poly.entity_id
_entity_poly.type
_entity_poly.pdbx_seq_one_letter_code
_entity_poly.pdbx_strand_id
1 'polypeptide(L)' 'MIDLRGKRILFTGRLRSFRRFQAQQLATILGAKPVNGIDKNVDILVVG' A
#
# COMPACT_ATOMS: atom_id res chain seq x y z
N MET A 1 2.52 16.51 3.21
CA MET A 1 1.67 15.52 2.49
C MET A 1 2.62 14.48 1.90
N ILE A 2 2.41 13.19 2.16
CA ILE A 2 3.26 12.13 1.58
C ILE A 2 2.85 11.95 0.12
N ASP A 3 3.82 12.04 -0.79
CA ASP A 3 3.62 11.69 -2.21
C ASP A 3 3.75 10.18 -2.38
N LEU A 4 2.69 9.55 -2.89
CA LEU A 4 2.61 8.10 -3.08
C LEU A 4 3.04 7.66 -4.47
N ARG A 5 3.26 8.59 -5.41
CA ARG A 5 3.58 8.28 -6.80
C ARG A 5 4.89 7.51 -6.90
N GLY A 6 4.83 6.34 -7.56
CA GLY A 6 5.96 5.45 -7.78
C GLY A 6 6.39 4.62 -6.57
N LYS A 7 5.83 4.86 -5.37
CA LYS A 7 6.22 4.20 -4.13
C LYS A 7 5.71 2.77 -4.05
N ARG A 8 6.57 1.84 -3.62
CA ARG A 8 6.22 0.45 -3.34
C ARG A 8 5.57 0.35 -1.97
N ILE A 9 4.27 0.07 -1.94
CA ILE A 9 3.47 0.06 -0.71
C ILE A 9 2.97 -1.35 -0.40
N LEU A 10 3.14 -1.81 0.84
CA LEU A 10 2.65 -3.09 1.31
C LEU A 10 1.58 -2.87 2.38
N PHE A 11 0.43 -3.53 2.22
CA PHE A 11 -0.62 -3.56 3.24
C PHE A 11 -0.60 -4.92 3.93
N THR A 12 -0.66 -4.95 5.26
CA THR A 12 -0.74 -6.19 6.05
C THR A 12 -1.80 -6.05 7.15
N GLY A 13 -2.27 -7.20 7.66
CA GLY A 13 -3.32 -7.25 8.68
C GLY A 13 -4.71 -6.88 8.17
N ARG A 14 -5.61 -6.51 9.09
CA ARG A 14 -7.00 -6.15 8.78
C ARG A 14 -7.20 -4.66 8.99
N LEU A 15 -7.34 -3.91 7.91
CA LEU A 15 -7.68 -2.49 7.98
C LEU A 15 -9.14 -2.33 8.40
N ARG A 16 -9.44 -1.38 9.29
CA ARG A 16 -10.80 -1.17 9.83
C ARG A 16 -11.80 -0.69 8.78
N SER A 17 -11.37 0.23 7.92
CA SER A 17 -12.26 0.92 6.96
C SER A 17 -12.24 0.35 5.55
N PHE A 18 -11.24 -0.46 5.22
CA PHE A 18 -11.04 -1.01 3.88
C PHE A 18 -10.69 -2.48 3.92
N ARG A 19 -11.14 -3.26 2.93
CA ARG A 19 -10.48 -4.53 2.63
C ARG A 19 -9.11 -4.25 2.03
N ARG A 20 -8.13 -5.15 2.25
CA ARG A 20 -6.76 -5.01 1.70
C ARG A 20 -6.77 -4.71 0.19
N PHE A 21 -7.63 -5.41 -0.57
CA PHE A 21 -7.80 -5.19 -2.01
C PHE A 21 -8.29 -3.77 -2.36
N GLN A 22 -9.22 -3.21 -1.58
CA GLN A 22 -9.71 -1.85 -1.79
C GLN A 22 -8.62 -0.81 -1.51
N ALA A 23 -7.83 -1.02 -0.45
CA ALA A 23 -6.69 -0.16 -0.13
C ALA A 23 -5.60 -0.21 -1.22
N GLN A 24 -5.33 -1.39 -1.78
CA GLN A 24 -4.41 -1.55 -2.90
C GLN A 24 -4.91 -0.81 -4.16
N GLN A 25 -6.19 -0.92 -4.50
CA GLN A 25 -6.76 -0.17 -5.62
C GLN A 25 -6.64 1.34 -5.43
N LEU A 26 -6.98 1.85 -4.25
CA LEU A 26 -6.86 3.28 -3.96
C LEU A 26 -5.41 3.74 -4.06
N ALA A 27 -4.46 2.97 -3.53
CA ALA A 27 -3.05 3.29 -3.63
C ALA A 27 -2.57 3.33 -5.10
N THR A 28 -3.03 2.40 -5.94
CA THR A 28 -2.75 2.42 -7.39
C THR A 28 -3.32 3.67 -8.07
N ILE A 29 -4.56 4.07 -7.75
CA ILE A 29 -5.18 5.31 -8.29
C ILE A 29 -4.35 6.54 -7.91
N LEU A 30 -3.78 6.54 -6.70
CA LEU A 30 -2.88 7.60 -6.21
C LEU A 30 -1.45 7.49 -6.75
N GLY A 31 -1.18 6.55 -7.66
CA GLY A 31 0.09 6.37 -8.35
C GLY A 31 1.11 5.50 -7.63
N ALA A 32 0.74 4.86 -6.52
CA ALA A 32 1.60 3.90 -5.84
C ALA A 32 1.67 2.56 -6.59
N LYS A 33 2.61 1.72 -6.16
CA LYS A 33 2.81 0.35 -6.66
C LYS A 33 2.58 -0.63 -5.51
N PRO A 34 1.36 -1.15 -5.33
CA PRO A 34 1.09 -2.10 -4.26
C PRO A 34 1.88 -3.39 -4.49
N VAL A 35 2.49 -3.91 -3.42
CA VAL A 35 3.18 -5.20 -3.41
C VAL A 35 2.51 -6.17 -2.44
N ASN A 36 2.75 -7.47 -2.63
CA ASN A 36 2.12 -8.53 -1.84
C ASN A 36 3.06 -9.16 -0.80
N GLY A 37 4.36 -8.91 -0.90
CA GLY A 37 5.38 -9.44 0.01
C GLY A 37 6.36 -8.36 0.43
N ILE A 38 6.96 -8.55 1.61
CA ILE A 38 8.01 -7.67 2.09
C ILE A 38 9.31 -7.97 1.33
N ASP A 39 9.96 -6.94 0.83
CA ASP A 39 11.30 -6.99 0.28
C ASP A 39 12.05 -5.71 0.64
N LYS A 40 13.36 -5.67 0.36
CA LYS A 40 14.21 -4.49 0.62
C LYS A 40 13.82 -3.23 -0.16
N ASN A 41 12.92 -3.34 -1.13
CA ASN A 41 12.49 -2.25 -1.99
C ASN A 41 11.13 -1.68 -1.57
N VAL A 42 10.49 -2.19 -0.50
CA VAL A 42 9.25 -1.62 0.01
C VAL A 42 9.54 -0.26 0.64
N ASP A 43 8.93 0.80 0.10
CA ASP A 43 9.05 2.16 0.63
C ASP A 43 8.15 2.37 1.86
N ILE A 44 6.94 1.79 1.84
CA ILE A 44 5.89 2.06 2.84
C ILE A 44 5.21 0.74 3.24
N LEU A 45 5.16 0.47 4.55
CA LEU A 45 4.39 -0.64 5.13
C LEU A 45 3.21 -0.08 5.94
N VAL A 46 2.00 -0.41 5.51
CA VAL A 46 0.75 -0.08 6.22
C VAL A 46 0.27 -1.31 6.97
N VAL A 47 0.21 -1.21 8.30
CA VAL A 47 -0.19 -2.30 9.20
C VAL A 47 -1.56 -1.99 9.78
N GLY A 48 -2.49 -2.93 9.64
CA GLY A 48 -3.87 -2.87 10.16
C GLY A 48 -4.13 -3.83 11.29
#